data_AF-A0A5E4NUD5-F1
#
_entry.id   AF-A0A5E4NUD5-F1
#
_cell.length_a   1.000
_cell.length_b   1.000
_cell.length_c   1.000
_cell.angle_alpha   90.00
_cell.angle_beta   90.00
_cell.angle_gamma   90.00
#
_symmetry.space_group_name_H-M   'P 1'
#
loop_
_entity.id
_entity.type
_entity.pdbx_description
1 polymer ?
#
loop_
_entity_poly.entity_id
_entity_poly.type
_entity_poly.pdbx_seq_one_letter_code
_entity_poly.pdbx_strand_id
1 'polypeptide(L)'
;MSGPLMSFLSEQEREAIQAASPLLSGTRVKRAEALINPASGLANDYLNLFNEIVMLVEQLPTMPELFDDIQRWRPTSYRDYFKRSILPGRGTALEAYDKLDARFRQNFEAVVAELDRRATGAVAAVRKQFKGDNNDPAALAALCERAGSSIREVLDQATMLVNHGELVSGDLVQKRTDLLMAKLTPLT
;
A
#
# COMPACT_ATOMS: atom_id res chain seq x y z
N MET A 1 -10.93 -25.07 24.90
CA MET A 1 -12.28 -24.46 24.97
C MET A 1 -12.34 -23.39 23.88
N SER A 2 -12.79 -23.78 22.68
CA SER A 2 -12.93 -22.87 21.52
C SER A 2 -14.22 -22.07 21.67
N GLY A 3 -14.14 -20.75 21.52
CA GLY A 3 -15.26 -19.84 21.65
C GLY A 3 -16.30 -19.93 20.51
N PRO A 4 -17.52 -19.41 20.73
CA PRO A 4 -18.72 -19.77 19.97
C PRO A 4 -19.03 -18.83 18.80
N LEU A 5 -18.03 -18.45 18.00
CA LEU A 5 -18.25 -17.72 16.73
C LEU A 5 -18.01 -18.57 15.48
N MET A 6 -17.35 -19.72 15.62
CA MET A 6 -16.99 -20.58 14.50
C MET A 6 -18.10 -21.55 14.09
N SER A 7 -19.24 -21.67 14.77
CA SER A 7 -20.23 -22.74 14.50
C SER A 7 -21.26 -22.43 13.40
N PHE A 8 -21.27 -21.21 12.84
CA PHE A 8 -22.29 -20.77 11.87
C PHE A 8 -21.79 -20.71 10.42
N LEU A 9 -20.51 -20.98 10.19
CA LEU A 9 -19.92 -21.04 8.85
C LEU A 9 -20.10 -22.43 8.27
N SER A 10 -20.64 -22.49 7.05
CA SER A 10 -20.71 -23.71 6.25
C SER A 10 -19.31 -24.29 6.02
N GLU A 11 -19.21 -25.60 5.80
CA GLU A 11 -17.90 -26.23 5.51
C GLU A 11 -17.22 -25.59 4.30
N GLN A 12 -18.00 -25.11 3.32
CA GLN A 12 -17.50 -24.44 2.13
C GLN A 12 -16.88 -23.06 2.45
N GLU A 13 -17.45 -22.31 3.38
CA GLU A 13 -16.88 -21.04 3.85
C GLU A 13 -15.60 -21.27 4.67
N ARG A 14 -15.57 -22.34 5.48
CA ARG A 14 -14.37 -22.72 6.25
C ARG A 14 -13.24 -23.15 5.32
N GLU A 15 -13.54 -23.95 4.30
CA GLU A 15 -12.57 -24.37 3.29
C GLU A 15 -12.07 -23.18 2.47
N ALA A 16 -12.93 -22.23 2.12
CA ALA A 16 -12.53 -21.00 1.43
C ALA A 16 -11.59 -20.14 2.29
N ILE A 17 -11.89 -19.96 3.59
CA ILE A 17 -11.02 -19.25 4.52
C ILE A 17 -9.68 -19.99 4.70
N GLN A 18 -9.72 -21.32 4.87
CA GLN A 18 -8.53 -22.16 5.01
C GLN A 18 -7.68 -22.19 3.74
N ALA A 19 -8.27 -22.08 2.55
CA ALA A 19 -7.58 -21.96 1.26
C ALA A 19 -7.03 -20.56 0.99
N ALA A 20 -7.71 -19.52 1.49
CA ALA A 20 -7.24 -18.13 1.45
C ALA A 20 -6.10 -17.88 2.44
N SER A 21 -6.03 -18.63 3.55
CA SER A 21 -5.01 -18.46 4.59
C SER A 21 -3.57 -18.62 4.07
N PRO A 22 -3.21 -19.66 3.27
CA PRO A 22 -1.93 -19.75 2.56
C PRO A 22 -1.79 -18.75 1.42
N LEU A 23 -2.88 -18.22 0.86
CA LEU A 23 -2.82 -17.21 -0.20
C LEU A 23 -2.44 -15.83 0.36
N LEU A 24 -2.84 -15.54 1.59
CA LEU A 24 -2.59 -14.29 2.31
C LEU A 24 -1.28 -14.31 3.11
N SER A 25 -0.93 -15.45 3.72
CA SER A 25 0.40 -15.65 4.32
C SER A 25 1.47 -16.03 3.29
N GLY A 26 1.05 -16.48 2.11
CA GLY A 26 1.88 -16.97 1.00
C GLY A 26 1.72 -16.17 -0.29
N THR A 27 1.34 -14.90 -0.24
CA THR A 27 1.66 -13.93 -1.30
C THR A 27 3.17 -13.65 -1.34
N ARG A 28 4.01 -14.69 -1.21
CA ARG A 28 5.35 -14.71 -1.79
C ARG A 28 5.18 -14.87 -3.29
N VAL A 29 4.72 -13.78 -3.91
CA VAL A 29 5.02 -13.45 -5.30
C VAL A 29 6.49 -13.81 -5.50
N LYS A 30 6.80 -14.57 -6.56
CA LYS A 30 8.18 -14.73 -7.02
C LYS A 30 8.81 -13.34 -6.97
N ARG A 31 9.73 -13.14 -6.03
CA ARG A 31 10.31 -11.84 -5.73
C ARG A 31 11.01 -11.34 -7.00
N ALA A 32 10.38 -10.39 -7.69
CA ALA A 32 10.88 -9.81 -8.92
C ALA A 32 12.23 -9.13 -8.65
N GLU A 33 13.05 -8.94 -9.69
CA GLU A 33 14.23 -8.10 -9.54
C GLU A 33 13.80 -6.69 -9.12
N ALA A 34 14.66 -5.96 -8.39
CA ALA A 34 14.40 -4.56 -8.09
C ALA A 34 14.40 -3.76 -9.40
N LEU A 35 13.23 -3.58 -10.00
CA LEU A 35 13.08 -2.94 -11.30
C LEU A 35 13.11 -1.42 -11.11
N ILE A 36 14.27 -0.83 -11.41
CA ILE A 36 14.45 0.62 -11.42
C ILE A 36 13.74 1.20 -12.63
N ASN A 37 12.80 2.11 -12.38
CA ASN A 37 12.13 2.83 -13.44
C ASN A 37 13.07 3.91 -14.01
N PRO A 38 13.31 3.93 -15.34
CA PRO A 38 14.25 4.88 -15.95
C PRO A 38 13.80 6.34 -15.88
N ALA A 39 12.49 6.62 -15.77
CA ALA A 39 11.98 7.98 -15.68
C ALA A 39 12.20 8.60 -14.29
N SER A 40 12.10 7.80 -13.22
CA SER A 40 12.20 8.28 -11.84
C SER A 40 13.52 7.93 -11.15
N GLY A 41 14.23 6.91 -11.63
CA GLY A 41 15.38 6.32 -10.93
C GLY A 41 15.02 5.55 -9.65
N LEU A 42 13.74 5.30 -9.39
CA LEU A 42 13.24 4.57 -8.22
C LEU A 42 12.86 3.14 -8.59
N ALA A 43 13.03 2.20 -7.65
CA ALA A 43 12.60 0.82 -7.82
C ALA A 43 11.15 0.62 -7.34
N ASN A 44 10.31 0.08 -8.23
CA ASN A 44 8.87 -0.10 -8.00
C ASN A 44 8.56 -1.03 -6.82
N ASP A 45 9.43 -2.02 -6.58
CA ASP A 45 9.26 -3.01 -5.52
C ASP A 45 9.12 -2.42 -4.11
N TYR A 46 9.53 -1.17 -3.90
CA TYR A 46 9.32 -0.51 -2.61
C TYR A 46 7.84 -0.33 -2.27
N LEU A 47 6.99 -0.04 -3.28
CA LEU A 47 5.56 0.21 -3.06
C LEU A 47 4.80 -1.04 -2.58
N ASN A 48 5.39 -2.23 -2.75
CA ASN A 48 4.83 -3.47 -2.23
C ASN A 48 4.64 -3.45 -0.70
N LEU A 49 5.49 -2.72 0.04
CA LEU A 49 5.33 -2.53 1.49
C LEU A 49 3.97 -1.91 1.85
N PHE A 50 3.51 -0.96 1.03
CA PHE A 50 2.25 -0.24 1.26
C PHE A 50 1.05 -0.99 0.67
N ASN A 51 1.23 -1.67 -0.47
CA ASN A 51 0.21 -2.60 -0.98
C ASN A 51 -0.14 -3.68 0.04
N GLU A 52 0.87 -4.20 0.75
CA GLU A 52 0.68 -5.22 1.79
C GLU A 52 -0.21 -4.70 2.94
N ILE A 53 0.07 -3.51 3.49
CA ILE A 53 -0.75 -2.98 4.59
C ILE A 53 -2.16 -2.60 4.15
N VAL A 54 -2.34 -2.10 2.91
CA VAL A 54 -3.68 -1.87 2.35
C VAL A 54 -4.45 -3.19 2.29
N MET A 55 -3.85 -4.23 1.71
CA MET A 55 -4.47 -5.55 1.61
C MET A 55 -4.82 -6.10 3.00
N LEU A 56 -3.89 -6.07 3.96
CA LEU A 56 -4.14 -6.56 5.31
C LEU A 56 -5.31 -5.83 5.99
N VAL A 57 -5.33 -4.49 5.91
CA VAL A 57 -6.40 -3.67 6.49
C VAL A 57 -7.74 -3.96 5.82
N GLU A 58 -7.80 -4.03 4.50
CA GLU A 58 -9.06 -4.23 3.76
C GLU A 58 -9.65 -5.64 3.95
N GLN A 59 -8.81 -6.65 4.14
CA GLN A 59 -9.25 -8.04 4.37
C GLN A 59 -9.58 -8.33 5.84
N LEU A 60 -9.16 -7.47 6.78
CA LEU A 60 -9.36 -7.70 8.21
C LEU A 60 -10.82 -7.95 8.64
N PRO A 61 -11.85 -7.26 8.09
CA PRO A 61 -13.24 -7.50 8.52
C PRO A 61 -13.74 -8.91 8.22
N THR A 62 -13.25 -9.53 7.14
CA THR A 62 -13.59 -10.90 6.75
C THR A 62 -12.59 -11.92 7.29
N MET A 63 -11.37 -11.49 7.62
CA MET A 63 -10.26 -12.34 8.08
C MET A 63 -9.59 -11.73 9.33
N PRO A 64 -10.23 -11.86 10.52
CA PRO A 64 -9.76 -11.26 11.76
C PRO A 64 -8.36 -11.71 12.22
N GLU A 65 -7.89 -12.87 11.75
CA GLU A 65 -6.56 -13.41 12.01
C GLU A 65 -5.43 -12.52 11.48
N LEU A 66 -5.70 -11.69 10.47
CA LEU A 66 -4.74 -10.72 9.92
C LEU A 66 -4.39 -9.61 10.93
N PHE A 67 -5.12 -9.50 12.04
CA PHE A 67 -4.87 -8.52 13.07
C PHE A 67 -3.43 -8.58 13.60
N ASP A 68 -2.89 -9.77 13.83
CA ASP A 68 -1.53 -9.94 14.36
C ASP A 68 -0.47 -9.41 13.37
N ASP A 69 -0.70 -9.59 12.07
CA ASP A 69 0.18 -9.08 11.02
C ASP A 69 0.11 -7.55 10.91
N ILE A 70 -1.10 -6.97 10.97
CA ILE A 70 -1.30 -5.52 11.05
C ILE A 70 -0.61 -4.95 12.30
N GLN A 71 -0.67 -5.66 13.43
CA GLN A 71 0.02 -5.25 14.64
C GLN A 71 1.54 -5.32 14.51
N ARG A 72 2.08 -6.19 13.68
CA ARG A 72 3.54 -6.31 13.46
C ARG A 72 4.03 -5.37 12.37
N TRP A 73 3.17 -4.95 11.45
CA TRP A 73 3.55 -4.04 10.36
C TRP A 73 4.18 -2.75 10.88
N ARG A 74 5.28 -2.33 10.26
CA ARG A 74 5.99 -1.09 10.58
C ARG A 74 6.41 -0.39 9.28
N PRO A 75 6.31 0.95 9.24
CA PRO A 75 6.87 1.71 8.14
C PRO A 75 8.37 1.46 8.04
N THR A 76 8.89 1.44 6.82
CA THR A 76 10.31 1.21 6.54
C THR A 76 10.74 2.19 5.46
N SER A 77 11.82 2.92 5.71
CA SER A 77 12.38 3.86 4.72
C SER A 77 12.79 3.13 3.44
N TYR A 78 12.77 3.81 2.29
CA TYR A 78 13.24 3.25 1.01
C TYR A 78 14.63 2.61 1.13
N ARG A 79 15.56 3.33 1.79
CA ARG A 79 16.92 2.83 2.03
C ARG A 79 16.93 1.58 2.88
N ASP A 80 16.20 1.55 3.99
CA ASP A 80 16.20 0.40 4.89
C ASP A 80 15.49 -0.81 4.27
N TYR A 81 14.47 -0.58 3.43
CA TYR A 81 13.80 -1.61 2.66
C TYR A 81 14.80 -2.34 1.77
N PHE A 82 15.53 -1.64 0.91
CA PHE A 82 16.50 -2.27 0.01
C PHE A 82 17.78 -2.79 0.71
N LYS A 83 18.18 -2.19 1.83
CA LYS A 83 19.28 -2.74 2.65
C LYS A 83 18.96 -4.12 3.22
N ARG A 84 17.72 -4.34 3.64
CA ARG A 84 17.25 -5.62 4.24
C ARG A 84 16.65 -6.59 3.22
N SER A 85 16.32 -6.09 2.03
CA SER A 85 15.73 -6.86 0.95
C SER A 85 16.65 -7.97 0.44
N ILE A 86 16.06 -9.09 0.01
CA ILE A 86 16.76 -10.17 -0.70
C ILE A 86 16.62 -10.05 -2.22
N LEU A 87 15.98 -8.98 -2.72
CA LEU A 87 15.76 -8.81 -4.16
C LEU A 87 17.10 -8.69 -4.90
N PRO A 88 17.26 -9.40 -6.03
CA PRO A 88 18.32 -9.08 -6.98
C PRO A 88 18.23 -7.60 -7.38
N GLY A 89 19.37 -6.93 -7.56
CA GLY A 89 19.39 -5.50 -7.92
C GLY A 89 19.19 -4.51 -6.77
N ARG A 90 19.03 -4.96 -5.51
CA ARG A 90 18.91 -4.06 -4.34
C ARG A 90 20.05 -3.04 -4.20
N GLY A 91 21.27 -3.44 -4.56
CA GLY A 91 22.45 -2.55 -4.55
C GLY A 91 22.31 -1.45 -5.59
N THR A 92 21.97 -1.82 -6.82
CA THR A 92 21.68 -0.89 -7.91
C THR A 92 20.55 0.07 -7.55
N ALA A 93 19.49 -0.40 -6.89
CA ALA A 93 18.37 0.43 -6.45
C ALA A 93 18.81 1.49 -5.42
N LEU A 94 19.71 1.15 -4.50
CA LEU A 94 20.29 2.10 -3.55
C LEU A 94 21.23 3.11 -4.23
N GLU A 95 22.07 2.64 -5.17
CA GLU A 95 22.96 3.54 -5.92
C GLU A 95 22.18 4.52 -6.80
N ALA A 96 21.11 4.08 -7.45
CA ALA A 96 20.23 4.94 -8.23
C ALA A 96 19.52 5.96 -7.33
N TYR A 97 19.00 5.51 -6.19
CA TYR A 97 18.40 6.39 -5.19
C TYR A 97 19.36 7.49 -4.73
N ASP A 98 20.62 7.14 -4.50
CA ASP A 98 21.65 8.06 -4.03
C ASP A 98 22.06 9.10 -5.06
N LYS A 99 21.79 8.84 -6.34
CA LYS A 99 22.05 9.74 -7.48
C LYS A 99 20.85 10.61 -7.86
N LEU A 100 19.69 10.40 -7.24
CA LEU A 100 18.50 11.24 -7.51
C LEU A 100 18.77 12.71 -7.22
N ASP A 101 18.18 13.59 -8.04
CA ASP A 101 18.12 15.02 -7.75
C ASP A 101 17.53 15.25 -6.35
N ALA A 102 18.12 16.20 -5.61
CA ALA A 102 17.79 16.43 -4.21
C ALA A 102 16.32 16.85 -4.02
N ARG A 103 15.79 17.69 -4.91
CA ARG A 103 14.40 18.15 -4.84
C ARG A 103 13.44 17.02 -5.18
N PHE A 104 13.75 16.24 -6.21
CA PHE A 104 12.96 15.06 -6.55
C PHE A 104 12.92 14.04 -5.40
N ARG A 105 14.08 13.77 -4.79
CA ARG A 105 14.17 12.86 -3.62
C ARG A 105 13.34 13.37 -2.45
N GLN A 106 13.43 14.65 -2.11
CA GLN A 106 12.62 15.26 -1.04
C GLN A 106 11.12 15.12 -1.30
N ASN A 107 10.69 15.34 -2.55
CA ASN A 107 9.29 15.16 -2.94
C ASN A 107 8.82 13.71 -2.74
N PHE A 108 9.63 12.74 -3.16
CA PHE A 108 9.35 11.33 -2.94
C PHE A 108 9.27 10.99 -1.44
N GLU A 109 10.27 11.41 -0.66
CA GLU A 109 10.32 11.18 0.78
C GLU A 109 9.11 11.81 1.51
N ALA A 110 8.60 12.95 1.04
CA ALA A 110 7.40 13.57 1.57
C ALA A 110 6.13 12.72 1.29
N VAL A 111 5.98 12.16 0.09
CA VAL A 111 4.88 11.24 -0.24
C VAL A 111 4.97 9.96 0.62
N VAL A 112 6.18 9.43 0.81
CA VAL A 112 6.41 8.26 1.67
C VAL A 112 6.07 8.57 3.13
N ALA A 113 6.45 9.74 3.64
CA ALA A 113 6.11 10.15 5.01
C ALA A 113 4.59 10.26 5.22
N GLU A 114 3.86 10.72 4.20
CA GLU A 114 2.39 10.77 4.24
C GLU A 114 1.78 9.36 4.19
N LEU A 115 2.31 8.44 3.38
CA LEU A 115 1.94 7.03 3.38
C LEU A 115 2.16 6.39 4.75
N ASP A 116 3.33 6.59 5.34
CA ASP A 116 3.69 6.10 6.67
C ASP A 116 2.70 6.62 7.73
N ARG A 117 2.36 7.91 7.66
CA ARG A 117 1.40 8.53 8.58
C ARG A 117 0.00 7.91 8.47
N ARG A 118 -0.50 7.69 7.25
CA ARG A 118 -1.82 7.08 7.02
C ARG A 118 -1.86 5.61 7.44
N ALA A 119 -0.83 4.84 7.07
CA ALA A 119 -0.73 3.42 7.42
C ALA A 119 -0.58 3.21 8.93
N THR A 120 0.29 3.98 9.61
CA THR A 120 0.42 3.89 11.07
C THR A 120 -0.84 4.35 11.80
N GLY A 121 -1.55 5.36 11.27
CA GLY A 121 -2.85 5.78 11.75
C GLY A 121 -3.91 4.66 11.63
N ALA A 122 -3.96 3.98 10.49
CA ALA A 122 -4.84 2.84 10.27
C ALA A 122 -4.55 1.70 11.26
N VAL A 123 -3.28 1.30 11.42
CA VAL A 123 -2.85 0.29 12.39
C VAL A 123 -3.28 0.67 13.81
N ALA A 124 -3.11 1.93 14.22
CA ALA A 124 -3.52 2.40 15.53
C ALA A 124 -5.05 2.36 15.72
N ALA A 125 -5.81 2.75 14.69
CA ALA A 125 -7.27 2.75 14.72
C ALA A 125 -7.85 1.33 14.79
N VAL A 126 -7.30 0.40 14.00
CA VAL A 126 -7.62 -1.03 14.06
C VAL A 126 -7.34 -1.60 15.45
N ARG A 127 -6.16 -1.34 16.02
CA ARG A 127 -5.81 -1.78 17.38
C ARG A 127 -6.77 -1.26 18.43
N LYS A 128 -7.26 -0.02 18.29
CA LYS A 128 -8.23 0.57 19.21
C LYS A 128 -9.58 -0.14 19.10
N GLN A 129 -10.03 -0.43 17.88
CA GLN A 129 -11.29 -1.14 17.64
C GLN A 129 -11.27 -2.55 18.24
N PHE A 130 -10.19 -3.31 18.06
CA PHE A 130 -10.04 -4.67 18.58
C PHE A 130 -9.89 -4.77 20.11
N LYS A 131 -9.39 -3.71 20.76
CA LYS A 131 -9.25 -3.65 22.23
C LYS A 131 -10.50 -3.14 22.94
N GLY A 132 -11.45 -2.55 22.21
CA GLY A 132 -12.68 -2.05 22.79
C GLY A 132 -13.64 -3.18 23.13
N ASP A 133 -14.45 -3.00 24.17
CA ASP A 133 -15.51 -3.96 24.55
C ASP A 133 -16.64 -4.05 23.50
N ASN A 134 -16.65 -3.12 22.53
CA ASN A 134 -17.63 -3.08 21.44
C ASN A 134 -17.00 -3.55 20.13
N ASN A 135 -16.88 -4.88 19.98
CA ASN A 135 -16.40 -5.52 18.77
C ASN A 135 -17.50 -5.57 17.70
N ASP A 136 -18.00 -4.39 17.30
CA ASP A 136 -19.02 -4.25 16.26
C ASP A 136 -18.38 -4.52 14.88
N PRO A 137 -18.77 -5.61 14.18
CA PRO A 137 -18.23 -5.94 12.87
C PRO A 137 -18.50 -4.88 11.81
N ALA A 138 -19.64 -4.18 11.89
CA ALA A 138 -19.98 -3.13 10.93
C ALA A 138 -19.09 -1.90 11.10
N ALA A 139 -18.82 -1.52 12.35
CA ALA A 139 -17.88 -0.44 12.66
C ALA A 139 -16.45 -0.78 12.20
N LEU A 140 -16.00 -2.02 12.39
CA LEU A 140 -14.70 -2.49 11.92
C LEU A 140 -14.60 -2.45 10.39
N ALA A 141 -15.61 -2.96 9.68
CA ALA A 141 -15.66 -2.93 8.23
C ALA A 141 -15.56 -1.51 7.67
N ALA A 142 -16.38 -0.59 8.20
CA ALA A 142 -16.36 0.80 7.78
C ALA A 142 -15.04 1.51 8.11
N LEU A 143 -14.38 1.16 9.23
CA LEU A 143 -13.05 1.66 9.58
C LEU A 143 -11.99 1.18 8.58
N CYS A 144 -11.99 -0.11 8.26
CA CYS A 144 -11.04 -0.71 7.33
C CYS A 144 -11.20 -0.16 5.91
N GLU A 145 -12.44 0.01 5.43
CA GLU A 145 -12.74 0.60 4.12
C GLU A 145 -12.19 2.04 4.01
N ARG A 146 -12.47 2.89 5.01
CA ARG A 146 -11.98 4.27 5.03
C ARG A 146 -10.46 4.33 5.12
N ALA A 147 -9.86 3.48 5.95
CA ALA A 147 -8.41 3.43 6.12
C ALA A 147 -7.70 2.96 4.84
N GLY A 148 -8.17 1.88 4.23
CA GLY A 148 -7.64 1.35 2.96
C GLY A 148 -7.73 2.38 1.85
N SER A 149 -8.90 3.02 1.68
CA SER A 149 -9.10 4.09 0.70
C SER A 149 -8.14 5.27 0.94
N SER A 150 -7.98 5.70 2.19
CA SER A 150 -7.08 6.80 2.55
C SER A 150 -5.62 6.48 2.22
N ILE A 151 -5.14 5.24 2.45
CA ILE A 151 -3.78 4.86 2.09
C ILE A 151 -3.62 4.78 0.56
N ARG A 152 -4.60 4.19 -0.15
CA ARG A 152 -4.59 4.07 -1.62
C ARG A 152 -4.47 5.42 -2.32
N GLU A 153 -5.17 6.44 -1.86
CA GLU A 153 -5.07 7.80 -2.42
C GLU A 153 -3.63 8.32 -2.52
N VAL A 154 -2.79 8.05 -1.52
CA VAL A 154 -1.39 8.50 -1.50
C VAL A 154 -0.50 7.49 -2.21
N LEU A 155 -0.86 6.21 -2.17
CA LEU A 155 -0.16 5.16 -2.89
C LEU A 155 -0.26 5.34 -4.40
N ASP A 156 -1.39 5.85 -4.90
CA ASP A 156 -1.57 6.23 -6.29
C ASP A 156 -0.62 7.39 -6.66
N GLN A 157 -0.45 8.37 -5.78
CA GLN A 157 0.53 9.46 -5.98
C GLN A 157 1.97 8.92 -6.00
N ALA A 158 2.31 8.03 -5.08
CA ALA A 158 3.62 7.38 -5.03
C ALA A 158 3.87 6.55 -6.31
N THR A 159 2.85 5.83 -6.78
CA THR A 159 2.91 5.03 -8.02
C THR A 159 3.16 5.93 -9.23
N MET A 160 2.46 7.07 -9.32
CA MET A 160 2.69 8.03 -10.40
C MET A 160 4.10 8.61 -10.38
N LEU A 161 4.58 9.01 -9.19
CA LEU A 161 5.93 9.55 -9.03
C LEU A 161 6.99 8.51 -9.41
N VAL A 162 6.84 7.28 -8.92
CA VAL A 162 7.77 6.18 -9.18
C VAL A 162 7.74 5.76 -10.65
N ASN A 163 6.59 5.75 -11.32
CA ASN A 163 6.50 5.31 -12.70
C ASN A 163 6.85 6.38 -13.75
N HIS A 164 6.66 7.65 -13.42
CA HIS A 164 6.74 8.74 -14.40
C HIS A 164 7.71 9.86 -14.01
N GLY A 165 8.25 9.86 -12.79
CA GLY A 165 9.14 10.93 -12.31
C GLY A 165 8.43 12.26 -12.06
N GLU A 166 7.09 12.28 -12.10
CA GLU A 166 6.29 13.50 -11.97
C GLU A 166 5.27 13.37 -10.83
N LEU A 167 5.23 14.37 -9.94
CA LEU A 167 4.06 14.60 -9.11
C LEU A 167 3.01 15.30 -9.96
N VAL A 168 1.89 14.63 -10.19
CA VAL A 168 0.73 15.31 -10.76
C VAL A 168 0.15 16.20 -9.66
N SER A 169 0.57 17.46 -9.64
CA SER A 169 -0.17 18.50 -8.90
C SER A 169 -1.59 18.56 -9.49
N GLY A 170 -2.64 18.74 -8.70
CA GLY A 170 -4.03 18.79 -9.19
C GLY A 170 -4.23 19.74 -10.38
N ASP A 171 -3.43 20.81 -10.44
CA ASP A 171 -3.39 21.77 -11.55
C ASP A 171 -2.89 21.19 -12.90
N LEU A 172 -2.08 20.13 -12.87
CA LEU A 172 -1.51 19.49 -14.07
C LEU A 172 -2.47 18.50 -14.72
N VAL A 173 -3.38 17.85 -13.97
CA VAL A 173 -4.48 17.06 -14.56
C VAL A 173 -5.39 17.98 -15.36
N GLN A 174 -5.77 19.11 -14.77
CA GLN A 174 -6.61 20.11 -15.43
C GLN A 174 -5.89 20.66 -16.66
N LYS A 175 -4.61 21.08 -16.54
CA LYS A 175 -3.83 21.55 -17.69
C LYS A 175 -3.63 20.48 -18.78
N ARG A 176 -3.40 19.21 -18.45
CA ARG A 176 -3.27 18.13 -19.45
C ARG A 176 -4.60 17.90 -20.16
N THR A 177 -5.71 17.92 -19.42
CA THR A 177 -7.06 17.79 -19.98
C THR A 177 -7.36 18.97 -20.89
N ASP A 178 -7.09 20.19 -20.43
CA ASP A 178 -7.29 21.42 -21.22
C ASP A 178 -6.42 21.43 -22.49
N LEU A 179 -5.16 20.97 -22.41
CA LEU A 179 -4.27 20.86 -23.57
C LEU A 179 -4.71 19.79 -24.57
N LEU A 180 -5.27 18.67 -24.09
CA LEU A 180 -5.85 17.63 -24.94
C LEU A 180 -7.12 18.12 -25.63
N MET A 181 -7.99 18.82 -24.91
CA MET A 181 -9.22 19.40 -25.47
C MET A 181 -8.92 20.53 -26.47
N ALA A 182 -7.90 21.35 -26.22
CA ALA A 182 -7.44 22.38 -27.15
C ALA A 182 -6.90 21.78 -28.46
N LYS A 183 -6.23 20.62 -28.41
CA LYS A 183 -5.73 19.92 -29.61
C LYS A 183 -6.82 19.21 -30.41
N LEU A 184 -7.98 18.95 -29.80
CA LEU A 184 -9.13 18.30 -30.43
C LEU A 184 -10.16 19.29 -30.99
N THR A 185 -9.91 20.60 -30.86
CA THR A 185 -10.79 21.62 -31.45
C THR A 185 -10.50 21.73 -32.94
N PRO A 186 -11.43 21.36 -33.85
CA PRO A 186 -11.22 21.55 -35.27
C PRO A 186 -11.21 23.05 -35.58
N LEU A 187 -10.23 23.50 -36.37
CA LEU A 187 -10.26 24.83 -36.97
C LEU A 187 -11.49 24.91 -37.88
N THR A 188 -12.49 25.71 -37.49
CA THR A 188 -13.58 26.16 -38.37
C THR A 188 -13.04 27.06 -39.47
#